data_AF-A0AA40DK97-F1
#
_entry.id   AF-A0AA40DK97-F1
#
_cell.length_a   1.000
_cell.length_b   1.000
_cell.length_c   1.000
_cell.angle_alpha   90.00
_cell.angle_beta   90.00
_cell.angle_gamma   90.00
#
_symmetry.space_group_name_H-M   'P 1'
#
loop_
_entity.id
_entity.type
_entity.pdbx_description
1 polymer ?
#
loop_
_entity_poly.entity_id
_entity_poly.type
_entity_poly.pdbx_seq_one_letter_code
_entity_poly.pdbx_strand_id
1 'polypeptide(L)'
;CSRCHKQCMPRPPASNAPLPARMIKITDASGAHPMANLVDFHVRKDYICLSHCWGAVRPDCITTKETYQRNTAEIPWSSLPQTFKDAIIVTKLLGKEFLWIDSICIVQGDEHDWMAEASKMCTVYENSFLTLMATKAGDAHGGLLPKDHNVFPLLRRAWVFQERCLSLRVAHFTAEGVVYECYGRGLWSAPRNAAEFVQVWNGIVKVYSGLDLTFHSDKLPALAGLAKQLSSRSKSSGYHPGRFLAGVWENTFAEGLIWSGTNKPPGPGPLTWGAPTWSWAS
;
A
#
# COMPACT_ATOMS: atom_id res chain seq x y z
N CYS A 1 -0.50 2.85 21.23
CA CYS A 1 0.10 1.98 20.19
C CYS A 1 1.64 1.95 20.27
N SER A 2 2.35 3.01 19.86
CA SER A 2 3.83 3.03 19.79
C SER A 2 4.57 2.79 21.10
N ARG A 3 3.93 3.04 22.25
CA ARG A 3 4.50 2.85 23.60
C ARG A 3 4.18 1.50 24.25
N CYS A 4 3.10 0.84 23.83
CA CYS A 4 2.52 -0.28 24.61
C CYS A 4 2.44 -1.59 23.83
N HIS A 5 2.38 -1.54 22.49
CA HIS A 5 2.26 -2.75 21.67
C HIS A 5 3.66 -3.20 21.23
N LYS A 6 4.16 -4.32 21.77
CA LYS A 6 5.50 -4.85 21.44
C LYS A 6 5.71 -5.04 19.93
N GLN A 7 4.66 -5.44 19.20
CA GLN A 7 4.70 -5.65 17.76
C GLN A 7 4.64 -4.36 16.94
N CYS A 8 4.17 -3.25 17.53
CA CYS A 8 4.11 -1.94 16.88
C CYS A 8 5.21 -0.99 17.34
N MET A 9 6.11 -1.42 18.23
CA MET A 9 7.27 -0.63 18.59
C MET A 9 8.13 -0.43 17.34
N PRO A 10 8.74 0.76 17.14
CA PRO A 10 9.63 1.01 16.03
C PRO A 10 10.71 -0.06 16.03
N ARG A 11 10.68 -0.96 15.05
CA ARG A 11 11.81 -1.83 14.80
C ARG A 11 12.82 -0.96 14.06
N PRO A 12 14.09 -0.91 14.46
CA PRO A 12 15.08 -0.34 13.57
C PRO A 12 14.96 -1.11 12.25
N PRO A 13 14.63 -0.44 11.14
CA PRO A 13 14.64 -1.11 9.85
C PRO A 13 16.04 -1.69 9.66
N ALA A 14 16.13 -2.82 8.94
CA ALA A 14 17.42 -3.32 8.53
C ALA A 14 18.21 -2.15 7.94
N SER A 15 19.49 -2.00 8.31
CA SER A 15 20.32 -0.84 7.91
C SER A 15 20.32 -0.59 6.40
N ASN A 16 20.05 -1.64 5.62
CA ASN A 16 20.03 -1.64 4.15
C ASN A 16 18.59 -1.76 3.58
N ALA A 17 17.55 -1.53 4.38
CA ALA A 17 16.18 -1.57 3.89
C ALA A 17 15.98 -0.46 2.84
N PRO A 18 15.48 -0.80 1.62
CA PRO A 18 15.27 0.17 0.56
C PRO A 18 14.43 1.36 1.03
N LEU A 19 14.81 2.55 0.59
CA LEU A 19 14.04 3.77 0.74
C LEU A 19 13.31 4.06 -0.58
N PRO A 20 12.12 4.68 -0.53
CA PRO A 20 11.54 5.25 -1.74
C PRO A 20 12.51 6.30 -2.29
N ALA A 21 12.54 6.46 -3.60
CA ALA A 21 13.46 7.42 -4.22
C ALA A 21 13.13 8.85 -3.78
N ARG A 22 11.85 9.17 -3.61
CA ARG A 22 11.36 10.53 -3.36
C ARG A 22 10.23 10.56 -2.33
N MET A 23 10.04 11.74 -1.73
CA MET A 23 8.94 12.04 -0.82
C MET A 23 8.43 13.46 -1.03
N ILE A 24 7.20 13.72 -0.60
CA ILE A 24 6.69 15.08 -0.43
C ILE A 24 7.21 15.60 0.90
N LYS A 25 8.03 16.65 0.87
CA LYS A 25 8.42 17.41 2.05
C LYS A 25 7.41 18.52 2.28
N ILE A 26 6.89 18.60 3.49
CA ILE A 26 5.92 19.59 3.94
C ILE A 26 6.66 20.57 4.84
N THR A 27 6.52 21.87 4.56
CA THR A 27 7.10 22.93 5.38
C THR A 27 6.05 23.96 5.77
N ASP A 28 6.33 24.68 6.85
CA ASP A 28 5.59 25.88 7.19
C ASP A 28 5.69 26.91 6.05
N ALA A 29 4.59 27.62 5.83
CA ALA A 29 4.53 28.75 4.91
C ALA A 29 4.07 29.97 5.69
N SER A 30 4.46 31.16 5.24
CA SER A 30 3.93 32.42 5.77
C SER A 30 2.47 32.67 5.36
N GLY A 31 1.92 31.85 4.45
CA GLY A 31 0.57 31.95 3.91
C GLY A 31 -0.47 31.05 4.60
N ALA A 32 -1.66 30.94 4.00
CA ALA A 32 -2.82 30.24 4.58
C ALA A 32 -2.67 28.70 4.65
N HIS A 33 -1.74 28.12 3.90
CA HIS A 33 -1.58 26.67 3.75
C HIS A 33 -0.11 26.25 3.80
N PRO A 34 0.23 25.01 4.21
CA PRO A 34 1.60 24.50 4.17
C PRO A 34 2.13 24.40 2.73
N MET A 35 3.44 24.56 2.57
CA MET A 35 4.12 24.28 1.30
C MET A 35 4.42 22.79 1.18
N ALA A 36 4.40 22.28 -0.05
CA ALA A 36 4.69 20.89 -0.37
C ALA A 36 5.58 20.79 -1.62
N ASN A 37 6.69 20.06 -1.52
CA ASN A 37 7.67 19.93 -2.60
C ASN A 37 8.15 18.48 -2.69
N LEU A 38 8.33 17.97 -3.90
CA LEU A 38 8.92 16.67 -4.14
C LEU A 38 10.44 16.75 -3.91
N VAL A 39 10.98 15.90 -3.06
CA VAL A 39 12.41 15.85 -2.76
C VAL A 39 12.95 14.43 -2.84
N ASP A 40 14.21 14.29 -3.21
CA ASP A 40 14.90 13.01 -3.11
C ASP A 40 15.05 12.58 -1.65
N PHE A 41 14.83 11.28 -1.39
CA PHE A 41 14.76 10.74 -0.05
C PHE A 41 15.89 9.74 0.21
N HIS A 42 17.07 10.27 0.53
CA HIS A 42 18.27 9.46 0.78
C HIS A 42 18.55 9.20 2.25
N VAL A 43 17.96 10.00 3.15
CA VAL A 43 18.17 9.87 4.59
C VAL A 43 16.87 9.41 5.23
N ARG A 44 16.94 8.29 5.95
CA ARG A 44 15.78 7.73 6.63
C ARG A 44 15.27 8.69 7.71
N LYS A 45 13.99 9.04 7.60
CA LYS A 45 13.22 9.84 8.55
C LYS A 45 11.85 9.21 8.76
N ASP A 46 11.12 9.66 9.77
CA ASP A 46 9.72 9.29 9.92
C ASP A 46 8.89 9.97 8.84
N TYR A 47 7.98 9.22 8.22
CA TYR A 47 7.06 9.70 7.20
C TYR A 47 5.70 9.04 7.32
N ILE A 48 4.71 9.67 6.71
CA ILE A 48 3.34 9.19 6.56
C ILE A 48 3.17 8.65 5.14
N CYS A 49 2.37 7.61 4.96
CA CYS A 49 1.88 7.20 3.63
C CYS A 49 0.41 7.57 3.48
N LEU A 50 -0.02 7.87 2.26
CA LEU A 50 -1.43 7.96 1.89
C LEU A 50 -1.80 6.80 0.95
N SER A 51 -2.81 6.03 1.35
CA SER A 51 -3.53 5.10 0.47
C SER A 51 -4.82 5.77 0.01
N HIS A 52 -5.01 5.88 -1.32
CA HIS A 52 -6.16 6.59 -1.90
C HIS A 52 -6.61 5.97 -3.23
N CYS A 53 -7.87 6.23 -3.59
CA CYS A 53 -8.37 5.92 -4.92
C CYS A 53 -7.94 7.02 -5.88
N TRP A 54 -7.32 6.67 -6.99
CA TRP A 54 -6.89 7.68 -7.96
C TRP A 54 -8.07 8.30 -8.74
N GLY A 55 -9.23 7.63 -8.79
CA GLY A 55 -10.37 8.04 -9.62
C GLY A 55 -10.15 7.83 -11.12
N ALA A 56 -11.15 8.22 -11.91
CA ALA A 56 -11.11 8.14 -13.38
C ALA A 56 -10.30 9.27 -14.02
N VAL A 57 -10.26 10.44 -13.36
CA VAL A 57 -9.52 11.62 -13.81
C VAL A 57 -8.29 11.79 -12.94
N ARG A 58 -7.12 11.90 -13.57
CA ARG A 58 -5.85 12.11 -12.86
C ARG A 58 -5.74 13.58 -12.41
N PRO A 59 -5.36 13.87 -11.14
CA PRO A 59 -5.12 15.24 -10.70
C PRO A 59 -3.90 15.87 -11.37
N ASP A 60 -3.90 17.19 -11.56
CA ASP A 60 -2.80 17.93 -12.21
C ASP A 60 -1.47 17.88 -11.44
N CYS A 61 -1.53 17.57 -10.14
CA CYS A 61 -0.37 17.50 -9.27
C CYS A 61 0.43 16.19 -9.38
N ILE A 62 -0.03 15.19 -10.14
CA ILE A 62 0.76 13.96 -10.33
C ILE A 62 2.11 14.25 -10.95
N THR A 63 3.11 13.43 -10.64
CA THR A 63 4.47 13.62 -11.15
C THR A 63 4.65 12.89 -12.47
N THR A 64 4.80 13.61 -13.57
CA THR A 64 5.25 13.11 -14.88
C THR A 64 6.59 13.79 -15.21
N LYS A 65 7.18 13.50 -16.37
CA LYS A 65 8.39 14.21 -16.84
C LYS A 65 8.17 15.72 -16.97
N GLU A 66 6.98 16.12 -17.41
CA GLU A 66 6.57 17.52 -17.60
C GLU A 66 6.32 18.24 -16.28
N THR A 67 5.80 17.53 -15.27
CA THR A 67 5.45 18.13 -13.99
C THR A 67 6.58 18.03 -12.94
N TYR A 68 7.61 17.22 -13.20
CA TYR A 68 8.70 16.93 -12.26
C TYR A 68 9.37 18.19 -11.71
N GLN A 69 9.89 19.05 -12.59
CA GLN A 69 10.62 20.27 -12.17
C GLN A 69 9.75 21.19 -11.32
N ARG A 70 8.47 21.34 -11.71
CA ARG A 70 7.50 22.11 -10.94
C ARG A 70 7.25 21.46 -9.58
N ASN A 71 6.99 20.16 -9.54
CA ASN A 71 6.71 19.46 -8.28
C ASN A 71 7.92 19.48 -7.33
N THR A 72 9.15 19.48 -7.85
CA THR A 72 10.36 19.67 -7.03
C THR A 72 10.52 21.11 -6.53
N ALA A 73 10.08 22.10 -7.30
CA ALA A 73 10.15 23.50 -6.92
C ALA A 73 9.07 23.86 -5.89
N GLU A 74 7.80 23.54 -6.16
CA GLU A 74 6.63 23.59 -5.26
C GLU A 74 5.41 23.01 -5.98
N ILE A 75 4.69 22.10 -5.32
CA ILE A 75 3.43 21.57 -5.81
C ILE A 75 2.34 22.63 -5.56
N PRO A 76 1.74 23.24 -6.60
CA PRO A 76 0.78 24.31 -6.39
C PRO A 76 -0.43 23.85 -5.58
N TRP A 77 -0.77 24.57 -4.51
CA TRP A 77 -1.90 24.18 -3.64
C TRP A 77 -3.23 24.07 -4.40
N SER A 78 -3.45 24.90 -5.42
CA SER A 78 -4.62 24.84 -6.30
C SER A 78 -4.72 23.54 -7.09
N SER A 79 -3.59 22.93 -7.46
CA SER A 79 -3.53 21.66 -8.21
C SER A 79 -3.80 20.43 -7.34
N LEU A 80 -3.67 20.57 -6.01
CA LEU A 80 -3.88 19.46 -5.07
C LEU A 80 -5.38 19.17 -4.91
N PRO A 81 -5.80 17.92 -5.09
CA PRO A 81 -7.16 17.51 -4.81
C PRO A 81 -7.39 17.40 -3.29
N GLN A 82 -8.64 17.37 -2.85
CA GLN A 82 -8.97 17.51 -1.42
C GLN A 82 -8.34 16.43 -0.54
N THR A 83 -8.29 15.17 -1.02
CA THR A 83 -7.68 14.06 -0.26
C THR A 83 -6.20 14.33 0.02
N PHE A 84 -5.48 14.98 -0.90
CA PHE A 84 -4.05 15.26 -0.73
C PHE A 84 -3.84 16.46 0.20
N LYS A 85 -4.69 17.49 0.09
CA LYS A 85 -4.71 18.63 1.02
C LYS A 85 -4.92 18.16 2.46
N ASP A 86 -5.94 17.31 2.67
CA ASP A 86 -6.24 16.74 3.97
C ASP A 86 -5.06 15.90 4.50
N ALA A 87 -4.44 15.08 3.65
CA ALA A 87 -3.28 14.28 4.03
C ALA A 87 -2.07 15.13 4.43
N ILE A 88 -1.80 16.24 3.73
CA ILE A 88 -0.74 17.20 4.07
C ILE A 88 -1.03 17.84 5.44
N ILE A 89 -2.26 18.31 5.65
CA ILE A 89 -2.68 18.92 6.91
C ILE A 89 -2.54 17.92 8.07
N VAL A 90 -3.07 16.70 7.92
CA VAL A 90 -2.98 15.65 8.95
C VAL A 90 -1.52 15.28 9.24
N THR A 91 -0.68 15.15 8.21
CA THR A 91 0.75 14.86 8.37
C THR A 91 1.43 15.92 9.24
N LYS A 92 1.13 17.20 8.98
CA LYS A 92 1.64 18.33 9.76
C LYS A 92 1.10 18.35 11.18
N LEU A 93 -0.20 18.12 11.38
CA LEU A 93 -0.83 18.03 12.71
C LEU A 93 -0.23 16.90 13.57
N LEU A 94 0.26 15.84 12.94
CA LEU A 94 0.98 14.74 13.59
C LEU A 94 2.47 15.04 13.85
N GLY A 95 2.93 16.26 13.54
CA GLY A 95 4.32 16.68 13.71
C GLY A 95 5.30 15.97 12.77
N LYS A 96 4.85 15.55 11.59
CA LYS A 96 5.68 14.92 10.56
C LYS A 96 5.87 15.85 9.37
N GLU A 97 7.04 15.75 8.74
CA GLU A 97 7.43 16.61 7.62
C GLU A 97 7.36 15.88 6.27
N PHE A 98 7.25 14.55 6.28
CA PHE A 98 7.35 13.74 5.07
C PHE A 98 6.07 12.94 4.84
N LEU A 99 5.58 13.02 3.61
CA LEU A 99 4.41 12.31 3.12
C LEU A 99 4.76 11.58 1.82
N TRP A 100 4.34 10.33 1.72
CA TRP A 100 4.47 9.53 0.51
C TRP A 100 3.08 9.29 -0.10
N ILE A 101 2.92 9.70 -1.36
CA ILE A 101 1.73 9.46 -2.19
C ILE A 101 2.26 8.87 -3.50
N ASP A 102 1.87 7.65 -3.83
CA ASP A 102 2.35 6.91 -5.01
C ASP A 102 2.27 7.75 -6.31
N SER A 103 1.15 8.44 -6.53
CA SER A 103 0.91 9.25 -7.73
C SER A 103 1.80 10.50 -7.85
N ILE A 104 2.48 10.92 -6.77
CA ILE A 104 3.38 12.08 -6.73
C ILE A 104 4.84 11.65 -6.54
N CYS A 105 5.10 10.61 -5.73
CA CYS A 105 6.46 10.17 -5.43
C CYS A 105 7.05 9.25 -6.51
N ILE A 106 6.21 8.66 -7.36
CA ILE A 106 6.61 7.87 -8.54
C ILE A 106 6.40 8.70 -9.80
N VAL A 107 7.36 8.67 -10.72
CA VAL A 107 7.26 9.36 -12.01
C VAL A 107 6.34 8.56 -12.93
N GLN A 108 5.16 9.09 -13.18
CA GLN A 108 4.12 8.51 -14.00
C GLN A 108 4.51 8.56 -15.48
N GLY A 109 4.19 7.48 -16.21
CA GLY A 109 4.59 7.31 -17.61
C GLY A 109 6.05 6.89 -17.80
N ASP A 110 6.78 6.61 -16.71
CA ASP A 110 8.13 6.05 -16.76
C ASP A 110 8.14 4.62 -16.21
N GLU A 111 8.21 3.63 -17.11
CA GLU A 111 8.16 2.21 -16.73
C GLU A 111 9.33 1.80 -15.84
N HIS A 112 10.52 2.37 -16.06
CA HIS A 112 11.69 2.03 -15.27
C HIS A 112 11.56 2.55 -13.83
N ASP A 113 11.11 3.80 -13.67
CA ASP A 113 10.85 4.38 -12.34
C ASP A 113 9.70 3.66 -11.64
N TRP A 114 8.62 3.33 -12.36
CA TRP A 114 7.52 2.55 -11.81
C TRP A 114 7.97 1.17 -11.33
N MET A 115 8.72 0.41 -12.14
CA MET A 115 9.24 -0.90 -11.74
C MET A 115 10.13 -0.80 -10.50
N ALA A 116 11.02 0.19 -10.45
CA ALA A 116 11.91 0.42 -9.33
C ALA A 116 11.14 0.74 -8.04
N GLU A 117 10.15 1.64 -8.09
CA GLU A 117 9.40 2.06 -6.90
C GLU A 117 8.31 1.07 -6.49
N ALA A 118 7.59 0.45 -7.44
CA ALA A 118 6.59 -0.59 -7.17
C ALA A 118 7.22 -1.78 -6.42
N SER A 119 8.44 -2.17 -6.79
CA SER A 119 9.18 -3.22 -6.08
C SER A 119 9.49 -2.89 -4.61
N LYS A 120 9.54 -1.60 -4.27
CA LYS A 120 9.82 -1.08 -2.92
C LYS A 120 8.56 -0.77 -2.13
N MET A 121 7.37 -0.70 -2.74
CA MET A 121 6.12 -0.34 -2.05
C MET A 121 5.92 -1.11 -0.75
N CYS A 122 6.23 -2.41 -0.75
CA CYS A 122 6.12 -3.22 0.45
C CYS A 122 6.92 -2.66 1.64
N THR A 123 8.17 -2.24 1.38
CA THR A 123 9.05 -1.64 2.37
C THR A 123 8.67 -0.19 2.70
N VAL A 124 8.06 0.54 1.77
CA VAL A 124 7.58 1.91 2.01
C VAL A 124 6.43 1.91 3.02
N TYR A 125 5.40 1.10 2.80
CA TYR A 125 4.26 1.02 3.73
C TYR A 125 4.66 0.41 5.07
N GLU A 126 5.46 -0.66 5.07
CA GLU A 126 5.96 -1.31 6.28
C GLU A 126 6.75 -0.37 7.20
N ASN A 127 7.55 0.52 6.63
CA ASN A 127 8.40 1.44 7.39
C ASN A 127 7.76 2.82 7.62
N SER A 128 6.53 3.02 7.19
CA SER A 128 5.78 4.26 7.47
C SER A 128 5.48 4.37 8.96
N PHE A 129 5.48 5.60 9.48
CA PHE A 129 5.06 5.87 10.87
C PHE A 129 3.57 5.55 11.06
N LEU A 130 2.77 5.95 10.06
CA LEU A 130 1.33 5.75 9.95
C LEU A 130 0.94 5.81 8.46
N THR A 131 -0.01 4.98 8.07
CA THR A 131 -0.69 5.09 6.77
C THR A 131 -2.07 5.68 6.96
N LEU A 132 -2.35 6.80 6.29
CA LEU A 132 -3.68 7.37 6.17
C LEU A 132 -4.41 6.65 5.04
N MET A 133 -5.60 6.13 5.31
CA MET A 133 -6.45 5.52 4.28
C MET A 133 -7.69 6.37 4.07
N ALA A 134 -7.80 6.94 2.88
CA ALA A 134 -8.99 7.67 2.41
C ALA A 134 -10.12 6.66 2.08
N THR A 135 -10.57 5.92 3.10
CA THR A 135 -11.32 4.66 2.95
C THR A 135 -12.64 4.85 2.22
N LYS A 136 -13.21 6.05 2.34
CA LYS A 136 -14.48 6.45 1.74
C LYS A 136 -14.33 7.21 0.42
N ALA A 137 -13.17 7.79 0.12
CA ALA A 137 -12.97 8.57 -1.09
C ALA A 137 -12.88 7.64 -2.31
N GLY A 138 -13.81 7.79 -3.26
CA GLY A 138 -13.80 7.07 -4.53
C GLY A 138 -12.75 7.58 -5.52
N ASP A 139 -12.19 8.75 -5.25
CA ASP A 139 -11.16 9.43 -6.03
C ASP A 139 -10.31 10.34 -5.13
N ALA A 140 -9.40 11.10 -5.73
CA ALA A 140 -8.52 12.01 -5.00
C ALA A 140 -9.23 13.29 -4.50
N HIS A 141 -10.46 13.58 -4.93
CA HIS A 141 -11.21 14.80 -4.60
C HIS A 141 -12.20 14.61 -3.45
N GLY A 142 -12.51 13.38 -3.06
CA GLY A 142 -13.44 13.09 -1.96
C GLY A 142 -13.01 13.61 -0.59
N GLY A 143 -11.71 13.82 -0.36
CA GLY A 143 -11.18 14.19 0.96
C GLY A 143 -11.00 12.99 1.89
N LEU A 144 -10.41 13.21 3.07
CA LEU A 144 -10.31 12.18 4.10
C LEU A 144 -11.65 11.97 4.82
N LEU A 145 -12.45 13.02 5.03
CA LEU A 145 -13.75 12.94 5.73
C LEU A 145 -14.92 13.35 4.80
N PRO A 146 -15.23 12.57 3.75
CA PRO A 146 -16.37 12.85 2.88
C PRO A 146 -17.70 12.69 3.65
N LYS A 147 -18.70 13.50 3.28
CA LYS A 147 -20.03 13.55 3.93
C LYS A 147 -21.01 12.46 3.48
N ASP A 148 -20.66 11.63 2.50
CA ASP A 148 -21.57 10.64 1.90
C ASP A 148 -21.50 9.28 2.62
N HIS A 149 -22.63 8.58 2.74
CA HIS A 149 -22.87 7.47 3.65
C HIS A 149 -22.82 6.04 3.04
N ASN A 150 -22.36 5.80 1.79
CA ASN A 150 -22.30 4.41 1.24
C ASN A 150 -21.05 3.98 0.43
N VAL A 151 -20.67 2.69 0.56
CA VAL A 151 -19.50 1.91 0.05
C VAL A 151 -18.09 2.38 0.49
N PHE A 152 -17.17 1.45 0.84
CA PHE A 152 -15.74 1.71 1.12
C PHE A 152 -14.87 1.40 -0.12
N PRO A 153 -14.83 2.28 -1.14
CA PRO A 153 -14.26 1.98 -2.46
C PRO A 153 -12.76 1.63 -2.39
N LEU A 154 -12.01 2.26 -1.48
CA LEU A 154 -10.58 2.03 -1.34
C LEU A 154 -10.27 0.56 -1.00
N LEU A 155 -10.99 -0.01 -0.03
CA LEU A 155 -10.75 -1.37 0.47
C LEU A 155 -11.10 -2.47 -0.54
N ARG A 156 -11.74 -2.12 -1.65
CA ARG A 156 -12.00 -3.07 -2.74
C ARG A 156 -10.83 -3.20 -3.70
N ARG A 157 -9.85 -2.29 -3.68
CA ARG A 157 -8.73 -2.31 -4.64
C ARG A 157 -7.66 -3.30 -4.21
N ALA A 158 -7.12 -4.07 -5.15
CA ALA A 158 -6.10 -5.08 -4.85
C ALA A 158 -4.79 -4.51 -4.29
N TRP A 159 -4.25 -3.44 -4.90
CA TRP A 159 -3.04 -2.76 -4.41
C TRP A 159 -3.19 -2.27 -2.96
N VAL A 160 -4.38 -1.77 -2.61
CA VAL A 160 -4.70 -1.30 -1.24
C VAL A 160 -4.57 -2.41 -0.20
N PHE A 161 -4.77 -3.67 -0.58
CA PHE A 161 -4.63 -4.79 0.34
C PHE A 161 -3.21 -4.89 0.90
N GLN A 162 -2.18 -4.80 0.05
CA GLN A 162 -0.80 -4.79 0.56
C GLN A 162 -0.49 -3.54 1.36
N GLU A 163 -1.00 -2.38 0.93
CA GLU A 163 -0.78 -1.09 1.60
C GLU A 163 -1.30 -1.13 3.05
N ARG A 164 -2.52 -1.62 3.26
CA ARG A 164 -3.11 -1.80 4.59
C ARG A 164 -2.35 -2.84 5.41
N CYS A 165 -2.12 -4.00 4.80
CA CYS A 165 -1.68 -5.19 5.54
C CYS A 165 -0.20 -5.08 5.95
N LEU A 166 0.63 -4.35 5.19
CA LEU A 166 2.05 -4.15 5.50
C LEU A 166 2.29 -3.02 6.50
N SER A 167 1.41 -2.03 6.55
CA SER A 167 1.57 -0.89 7.46
C SER A 167 1.51 -1.26 8.93
N LEU A 168 2.45 -0.72 9.71
CA LEU A 168 2.48 -0.94 11.17
C LEU A 168 1.26 -0.31 11.88
N ARG A 169 0.76 0.78 11.32
CA ARG A 169 -0.35 1.57 11.84
C ARG A 169 -1.13 2.13 10.67
N VAL A 170 -2.45 2.07 10.77
CA VAL A 170 -3.37 2.53 9.76
C VAL A 170 -4.45 3.38 10.42
N ALA A 171 -4.68 4.57 9.89
CA ALA A 171 -5.84 5.40 10.25
C ALA A 171 -6.80 5.39 9.06
N HIS A 172 -7.92 4.69 9.21
CA HIS A 172 -9.01 4.67 8.25
C HIS A 172 -9.88 5.89 8.48
N PHE A 173 -9.92 6.79 7.51
CA PHE A 173 -10.89 7.87 7.52
C PHE A 173 -12.16 7.42 6.79
N THR A 174 -13.26 7.41 7.54
CA THR A 174 -14.60 6.98 7.13
C THR A 174 -15.58 8.16 7.24
N ALA A 175 -16.82 7.99 6.80
CA ALA A 175 -17.84 9.04 6.95
C ALA A 175 -18.22 9.26 8.43
N GLU A 176 -18.08 8.22 9.25
CA GLU A 176 -18.48 8.19 10.65
C GLU A 176 -17.35 8.61 11.60
N GLY A 177 -16.13 8.74 11.10
CA GLY A 177 -14.96 9.12 11.88
C GLY A 177 -13.70 8.36 11.49
N VAL A 178 -12.76 8.28 12.43
CA VAL A 178 -11.44 7.65 12.21
C VAL A 178 -11.36 6.33 12.95
N VAL A 179 -11.16 5.23 12.22
CA VAL A 179 -10.89 3.90 12.79
C VAL A 179 -9.39 3.65 12.76
N TYR A 180 -8.82 3.34 13.92
CA TYR A 180 -7.40 3.06 14.05
C TYR A 180 -7.12 1.56 14.08
N GLU A 181 -6.32 1.08 13.14
CA GLU A 181 -5.79 -0.28 13.10
C GLU A 181 -4.28 -0.25 13.36
N CYS A 182 -3.78 -1.21 14.13
CA CYS A 182 -2.35 -1.40 14.30
C CYS A 182 -1.97 -2.86 14.12
N TYR A 183 -0.73 -3.07 13.69
CA TYR A 183 -0.11 -4.36 13.45
C TYR A 183 -0.39 -5.35 14.59
N GLY A 184 -0.99 -6.50 14.27
CA GLY A 184 -1.17 -7.59 15.23
C GLY A 184 -2.61 -7.98 15.62
N ARG A 185 -3.63 -7.65 14.81
CA ARG A 185 -4.95 -8.30 14.92
C ARG A 185 -5.38 -8.84 13.54
N GLY A 186 -5.48 -10.17 13.39
CA GLY A 186 -5.84 -10.86 12.12
C GLY A 186 -4.63 -11.37 11.31
N LEU A 187 -4.91 -12.06 10.17
CA LEU A 187 -4.12 -12.63 9.03
C LEU A 187 -2.57 -12.61 8.98
N TRP A 188 -1.87 -12.27 10.05
CA TRP A 188 -0.47 -11.85 10.08
C TRP A 188 0.35 -12.50 11.20
N SER A 189 -0.20 -13.54 11.83
CA SER A 189 0.58 -14.42 12.70
C SER A 189 1.75 -14.99 11.91
N ALA A 190 2.95 -14.95 12.49
CA ALA A 190 4.12 -15.56 11.88
C ALA A 190 3.92 -17.09 11.90
N PRO A 191 3.71 -17.75 10.75
CA PRO A 191 3.41 -19.18 10.74
C PRO A 191 4.64 -19.99 11.14
N ARG A 192 4.46 -20.92 12.08
CA ARG A 192 5.54 -21.73 12.67
C ARG A 192 5.69 -23.10 12.02
N ASN A 193 4.72 -23.51 11.22
CA ASN A 193 4.70 -24.80 10.53
C ASN A 193 3.88 -24.70 9.24
N ALA A 194 3.90 -25.78 8.44
CA ALA A 194 3.21 -25.85 7.15
C ALA A 194 1.69 -25.59 7.26
N ALA A 195 1.01 -26.18 8.25
CA ALA A 195 -0.43 -26.04 8.41
C ALA A 195 -0.83 -24.60 8.73
N GLU A 196 -0.13 -23.94 9.66
CA GLU A 196 -0.33 -22.52 9.95
C GLU A 196 -0.05 -21.66 8.70
N PHE A 197 0.98 -22.01 7.93
CA PHE A 197 1.36 -21.26 6.73
C PHE A 197 0.29 -21.33 5.65
N VAL A 198 -0.21 -22.54 5.35
CA VAL A 198 -1.32 -22.77 4.41
C VAL A 198 -2.57 -22.02 4.86
N GLN A 199 -2.91 -22.07 6.15
CA GLN A 199 -4.09 -21.38 6.68
C GLN A 199 -4.00 -19.86 6.46
N VAL A 200 -2.86 -19.26 6.78
CA VAL A 200 -2.64 -17.82 6.61
C VAL A 200 -2.64 -17.45 5.12
N TRP A 201 -1.90 -18.19 4.30
CA TRP A 201 -1.81 -17.90 2.87
C TRP A 201 -3.16 -18.06 2.16
N ASN A 202 -3.91 -19.12 2.44
CA ASN A 202 -5.23 -19.32 1.85
C ASN A 202 -6.23 -18.24 2.31
N GLY A 203 -6.12 -17.75 3.54
CA GLY A 203 -6.89 -16.60 4.01
C GLY A 203 -6.59 -15.33 3.21
N ILE A 204 -5.29 -15.06 2.96
CA ILE A 204 -4.83 -13.96 2.10
C ILE A 204 -5.37 -14.10 0.68
N VAL A 205 -5.18 -15.27 0.05
CA VAL A 205 -5.63 -15.55 -1.32
C VAL A 205 -7.15 -15.41 -1.45
N LYS A 206 -7.91 -15.92 -0.48
CA LYS A 206 -9.37 -15.82 -0.47
C LYS A 206 -9.84 -14.37 -0.46
N VAL A 207 -9.28 -13.53 0.43
CA VAL A 207 -9.64 -12.11 0.50
C VAL A 207 -9.20 -11.39 -0.78
N TYR A 208 -7.95 -11.58 -1.18
CA TYR A 208 -7.33 -10.88 -2.30
C TYR A 208 -7.98 -11.20 -3.64
N SER A 209 -8.39 -12.45 -3.86
CA SER A 209 -9.10 -12.87 -5.09
C SER A 209 -10.46 -12.20 -5.26
N GLY A 210 -11.04 -11.65 -4.19
CA GLY A 210 -12.28 -10.88 -4.24
C GLY A 210 -12.09 -9.39 -4.57
N LEU A 211 -10.85 -8.90 -4.67
CA LEU A 211 -10.54 -7.48 -4.87
C LEU A 211 -10.54 -7.11 -6.35
N ASP A 212 -10.81 -5.84 -6.60
CA ASP A 212 -10.93 -5.23 -7.91
C ASP A 212 -9.53 -4.76 -8.38
N LEU A 213 -9.17 -5.14 -9.60
CA LEU A 213 -7.92 -4.78 -10.29
C LEU A 213 -8.25 -3.96 -11.54
N THR A 214 -7.54 -2.87 -11.77
CA THR A 214 -7.63 -2.13 -13.03
C THR A 214 -6.95 -2.90 -14.16
N PHE A 215 -5.79 -3.49 -13.88
CA PHE A 215 -5.05 -4.34 -14.81
C PHE A 215 -4.88 -5.73 -14.22
N HIS A 216 -5.39 -6.76 -14.90
CA HIS A 216 -5.27 -8.14 -14.43
C HIS A 216 -3.81 -8.62 -14.32
N SER A 217 -2.89 -8.05 -15.11
CA SER A 217 -1.44 -8.28 -15.02
C SER A 217 -0.85 -7.98 -13.65
N ASP A 218 -1.49 -7.09 -12.87
CA ASP A 218 -1.00 -6.68 -11.55
C ASP A 218 -1.37 -7.67 -10.44
N LYS A 219 -2.13 -8.74 -10.73
CA LYS A 219 -2.65 -9.67 -9.72
C LYS A 219 -1.54 -10.26 -8.83
N LEU A 220 -0.42 -10.70 -9.40
CA LEU A 220 0.73 -11.17 -8.61
C LEU A 220 1.63 -10.02 -8.11
N PRO A 221 2.00 -9.03 -8.94
CA PRO A 221 2.78 -7.87 -8.47
C PRO A 221 2.20 -7.18 -7.24
N ALA A 222 0.89 -6.94 -7.20
CA ALA A 222 0.21 -6.27 -6.09
C ALA A 222 0.12 -7.11 -4.80
N LEU A 223 0.47 -8.40 -4.85
CA LEU A 223 0.56 -9.31 -3.70
C LEU A 223 2.00 -9.68 -3.33
N ALA A 224 2.98 -9.42 -4.22
CA ALA A 224 4.36 -9.90 -4.07
C ALA A 224 5.02 -9.44 -2.77
N GLY A 225 4.73 -8.20 -2.35
CA GLY A 225 5.19 -7.65 -1.07
C GLY A 225 4.71 -8.45 0.14
N LEU A 226 3.42 -8.82 0.14
CA LEU A 226 2.80 -9.64 1.17
C LEU A 226 3.39 -11.05 1.22
N ALA A 227 3.57 -11.67 0.05
CA ALA A 227 4.19 -13.00 -0.08
C ALA A 227 5.61 -13.00 0.51
N LYS A 228 6.44 -12.02 0.12
CA LYS A 228 7.82 -11.87 0.62
C LYS A 228 7.85 -11.74 2.14
N GLN A 229 6.98 -10.91 2.71
CA GLN A 229 6.90 -10.67 4.15
C GLN A 229 6.42 -11.89 4.94
N LEU A 230 5.40 -12.59 4.45
CA LEU A 230 4.92 -13.82 5.08
C LEU A 230 6.03 -14.88 5.12
N SER A 231 6.74 -15.08 4.01
CA SER A 231 7.88 -16.00 3.96
C SER A 231 9.00 -15.58 4.93
N SER A 232 9.36 -14.30 4.97
CA SER A 232 10.40 -13.79 5.88
C SER A 232 10.08 -14.11 7.34
N ARG A 233 8.84 -13.85 7.76
CA ARG A 233 8.40 -14.09 9.15
C ARG A 233 8.28 -15.56 9.49
N SER A 234 7.79 -16.36 8.56
CA SER A 234 7.69 -17.80 8.77
C SER A 234 9.08 -18.41 8.97
N LYS A 235 10.07 -17.97 8.19
CA LYS A 235 11.48 -18.36 8.36
C LYS A 235 12.01 -17.96 9.73
N SER A 236 11.74 -16.73 10.19
CA SER A 236 12.11 -16.30 11.55
C SER A 236 11.43 -17.10 12.66
N SER A 237 10.34 -17.81 12.34
CA SER A 237 9.57 -18.63 13.28
C SER A 237 9.83 -20.12 13.12
N GLY A 238 10.79 -20.52 12.27
CA GLY A 238 11.26 -21.89 12.12
C GLY A 238 10.69 -22.67 10.92
N TYR A 239 9.77 -22.10 10.13
CA TYR A 239 9.23 -22.77 8.94
C TYR A 239 9.67 -22.10 7.64
N HIS A 240 10.13 -22.90 6.69
CA HIS A 240 10.61 -22.44 5.39
C HIS A 240 9.60 -22.87 4.30
N PRO A 241 8.83 -21.94 3.71
CA PRO A 241 7.81 -22.29 2.70
C PRO A 241 8.40 -22.62 1.31
N GLY A 242 9.71 -22.47 1.12
CA GLY A 242 10.38 -22.67 -0.17
C GLY A 242 10.18 -21.50 -1.14
N ARG A 243 10.33 -21.76 -2.43
CA ARG A 243 10.16 -20.76 -3.50
C ARG A 243 8.70 -20.36 -3.67
N PHE A 244 8.47 -19.08 -4.00
CA PHE A 244 7.15 -18.58 -4.41
C PHE A 244 6.96 -18.80 -5.91
N LEU A 245 6.01 -19.65 -6.27
CA LEU A 245 5.77 -20.14 -7.62
C LEU A 245 4.41 -19.61 -8.11
N ALA A 246 4.42 -18.45 -8.75
CA ALA A 246 3.25 -17.86 -9.40
C ALA A 246 1.96 -17.85 -8.55
N GLY A 247 2.04 -17.65 -7.22
CA GLY A 247 0.89 -17.67 -6.32
C GLY A 247 0.85 -18.83 -5.32
N VAL A 248 1.62 -19.90 -5.53
CA VAL A 248 1.73 -21.02 -4.58
C VAL A 248 3.15 -21.14 -4.02
N TRP A 249 3.35 -22.01 -3.04
CA TRP A 249 4.63 -22.16 -2.35
C TRP A 249 5.15 -23.58 -2.49
N GLU A 250 6.44 -23.73 -2.79
CA GLU A 250 7.09 -25.01 -3.09
C GLU A 250 6.88 -26.09 -2.01
N ASN A 251 7.01 -25.74 -0.73
CA ASN A 251 6.89 -26.71 0.36
C ASN A 251 5.45 -26.93 0.85
N THR A 252 4.47 -26.22 0.28
CA THR A 252 3.03 -26.44 0.48
C THR A 252 2.31 -26.46 -0.86
N PHE A 253 2.97 -27.00 -1.89
CA PHE A 253 2.52 -26.89 -3.27
C PHE A 253 1.18 -27.62 -3.45
N ALA A 254 1.07 -28.85 -2.92
CA ALA A 254 -0.14 -29.67 -3.01
C ALA A 254 -1.34 -28.97 -2.35
N GLU A 255 -1.16 -28.41 -1.16
CA GLU A 255 -2.19 -27.62 -0.46
C GLU A 255 -2.48 -26.29 -1.17
N GLY A 256 -1.49 -25.75 -1.87
CA GLY A 256 -1.63 -24.57 -2.71
C GLY A 256 -2.46 -24.81 -3.97
N LEU A 257 -2.68 -26.06 -4.39
CA LEU A 257 -3.53 -26.41 -5.54
C LEU A 257 -5.02 -26.57 -5.18
N ILE A 258 -5.36 -26.74 -3.89
CA ILE A 258 -6.74 -26.89 -3.40
C ILE A 258 -7.37 -25.54 -2.97
N TRP A 259 -6.95 -24.46 -3.61
CA TRP A 259 -7.46 -23.12 -3.34
C TRP A 259 -8.94 -23.01 -3.74
N SER A 260 -9.68 -22.12 -3.07
CA SER A 260 -11.05 -21.76 -3.43
C SER A 260 -11.19 -20.25 -3.54
N GLY A 261 -11.78 -19.80 -4.65
CA GLY A 261 -12.09 -18.39 -4.87
C GLY A 261 -13.32 -17.94 -4.07
N THR A 262 -13.56 -16.63 -4.04
CA THR A 262 -14.88 -16.11 -3.66
C THR A 262 -15.87 -16.42 -4.78
N ASN A 263 -17.16 -16.63 -4.47
CA ASN A 263 -18.24 -16.96 -5.43
C ASN A 263 -18.52 -15.87 -6.50
N LYS A 264 -17.58 -14.96 -6.78
CA LYS A 264 -17.67 -14.06 -7.93
C LYS A 264 -17.58 -14.93 -9.20
N PRO A 265 -18.53 -14.82 -10.14
CA PRO A 265 -18.38 -15.49 -11.43
C PRO A 265 -17.07 -15.03 -12.07
N PRO A 266 -16.32 -15.92 -12.74
CA PRO A 266 -15.13 -15.52 -13.47
C PRO A 266 -15.54 -14.38 -14.42
N GLY A 267 -14.89 -13.23 -14.25
CA GLY A 267 -15.12 -12.10 -15.16
C GLY A 267 -14.76 -12.51 -16.59
N PRO A 268 -15.31 -11.84 -17.61
CA PRO A 268 -14.95 -12.06 -19.01
C PRO A 268 -13.55 -11.47 -19.27
N GLY A 269 -12.52 -12.11 -18.73
CA GLY A 269 -11.12 -11.77 -18.95
C GLY A 269 -10.43 -12.93 -19.65
N PRO A 270 -9.56 -12.67 -20.64
CA PRO A 270 -8.69 -13.71 -21.19
C PRO A 270 -7.88 -14.35 -20.05
N LEU A 271 -7.63 -15.66 -20.15
CA LEU A 271 -6.64 -16.39 -19.34
C LEU A 271 -5.44 -15.48 -19.10
N THR A 272 -5.14 -15.19 -17.83
CA THR A 272 -4.16 -14.18 -17.45
C THR A 272 -2.85 -14.37 -18.22
N TRP A 273 -2.43 -13.36 -18.97
CA TRP A 273 -1.07 -13.29 -19.53
C TRP A 273 -0.08 -13.34 -18.36
N GLY A 274 0.52 -14.52 -18.10
CA GLY A 274 1.66 -14.67 -17.20
C GLY A 274 1.51 -15.60 -15.97
N ALA A 275 0.31 -16.09 -15.63
CA ALA A 275 0.14 -17.07 -14.55
C ALA A 275 -0.20 -18.48 -15.11
N PRO A 276 0.43 -19.56 -14.61
CA PRO A 276 0.07 -20.92 -15.01
C PRO A 276 -1.37 -21.30 -14.61
N THR A 277 -2.01 -22.18 -15.38
CA THR A 277 -3.41 -22.62 -15.16
C THR A 277 -3.66 -23.31 -13.82
N TRP A 278 -2.62 -23.86 -13.19
CA TRP A 278 -2.71 -24.46 -11.86
C TRP A 278 -2.70 -23.42 -10.72
N SER A 279 -2.43 -22.15 -11.02
CA SER A 279 -2.42 -21.08 -10.03
C SER A 279 -3.79 -20.42 -9.87
N TRP A 280 -4.14 -20.07 -8.62
CA TRP A 280 -5.28 -19.20 -8.32
C TRP A 280 -5.17 -17.80 -8.95
N ALA A 281 -3.97 -17.42 -9.35
CA ALA A 281 -3.71 -16.18 -10.07
C ALA A 281 -4.19 -16.23 -11.52
N SER A 282 -4.53 -17.41 -12.06
CA SER A 282 -5.10 -17.57 -13.41
C SER A 282 -6.46 -16.90 -13.59
#